data_AF-A0A834HBX2-F1
#
_entry.id   AF-A0A834HBX2-F1
#
_cell.length_a   1.000
_cell.length_b   1.000
_cell.length_c   1.000
_cell.angle_alpha   90.00
_cell.angle_beta   90.00
_cell.angle_gamma   90.00
#
_symmetry.space_group_name_H-M   'P 1'
#
loop_
_entity.id
_entity.type
_entity.pdbx_description
1 polymer ?
#
loop_
_entity_poly.entity_id
_entity_poly.type
_entity_poly.pdbx_seq_one_letter_code
_entity_poly.pdbx_strand_id
1 'polypeptide(L)'
;MKSAYPEGFEEPVIATLLHEVLKAIVYLHGHGHIHRDVKAGNILMDTNGAVKLEDFGVSACMFDTGDRQRADIWSLGITALELAHGHAPFSKYPPMKAKEANLLIQLKALYGDKEQLSQQNMLSVATSQSRQAKSAFPCPQRKVFPVPVKVLNMRRKGFNILPDLISWTTPFKRKRTGLCSAWLAGLDPENSSGVNIPAWFHKGSLPPPPPSLPLILIGPGTGCAPFRGFVEERALQSKSGPTAPILFFFGCRNKDNDFLYKDFWLSHSQNGGVLSEDRGGGFYVAFSRDQPNKVYVQHKMREQSNRVWNLLCEGAAIYVAGSSTKMPADVMSAFEEIISNESGVSSEAAVGWIRELEKAGKYYVEAWS
;
A
#
# COMPACT_ATOMS: atom_id res chain seq x y z
N MET A 1 -23.65 -17.70 -27.85
CA MET A 1 -23.90 -17.06 -29.15
C MET A 1 -22.73 -17.43 -30.05
N LYS A 2 -22.95 -18.05 -31.23
CA LYS A 2 -21.85 -18.36 -32.16
C LYS A 2 -21.41 -17.04 -32.82
N SER A 3 -20.13 -16.68 -32.70
CA SER A 3 -19.57 -15.48 -33.32
C SER A 3 -19.73 -15.52 -34.84
N ALA A 4 -20.14 -14.40 -35.46
CA ALA A 4 -20.20 -14.26 -36.91
C ALA A 4 -18.80 -14.24 -37.57
N TYR A 5 -17.76 -14.00 -36.76
CA TYR A 5 -16.35 -13.98 -37.17
C TYR A 5 -15.56 -14.99 -36.31
N PRO A 6 -15.62 -16.29 -36.63
CA PRO A 6 -15.02 -17.34 -35.82
C PRO A 6 -13.49 -17.33 -35.83
N GLU A 7 -12.88 -16.75 -36.87
CA GLU A 7 -11.42 -16.59 -37.01
C GLU A 7 -10.93 -15.20 -36.57
N GLY A 8 -11.81 -14.36 -36.03
CA GLY A 8 -11.50 -12.99 -35.63
C GLY A 8 -11.45 -11.97 -36.78
N PHE A 9 -10.98 -10.77 -36.45
CA PHE A 9 -10.87 -9.63 -37.36
C PHE A 9 -9.41 -9.37 -37.74
N GLU A 10 -9.20 -8.71 -38.88
CA GLU A 10 -7.86 -8.25 -39.28
C GLU A 10 -7.38 -7.09 -38.38
N GLU A 11 -6.06 -7.00 -38.19
CA GLU A 11 -5.42 -6.00 -37.33
C GLU A 11 -5.89 -4.54 -37.57
N PRO A 12 -6.06 -4.06 -38.84
CA PRO A 12 -6.56 -2.71 -39.08
C PRO A 12 -8.01 -2.48 -38.57
N VAL A 13 -8.85 -3.52 -38.64
CA VAL A 13 -10.23 -3.47 -38.15
C VAL A 13 -10.22 -3.44 -36.63
N ILE A 14 -9.40 -4.27 -35.98
CA ILE A 14 -9.24 -4.29 -34.52
C ILE A 14 -8.74 -2.94 -34.00
N ALA A 15 -7.74 -2.35 -34.65
CA ALA A 15 -7.21 -1.06 -34.27
C ALA A 15 -8.29 0.03 -34.33
N THR A 16 -9.13 0.00 -35.37
CA THR A 16 -10.25 0.95 -35.55
C THR A 16 -11.31 0.78 -34.45
N LEU A 17 -11.69 -0.47 -34.14
CA LEU A 17 -12.64 -0.78 -33.06
C LEU A 17 -12.13 -0.32 -31.69
N LEU A 18 -10.88 -0.64 -31.35
CA LEU A 18 -10.29 -0.30 -30.06
C LEU A 18 -10.09 1.21 -29.90
N HIS A 19 -9.79 1.92 -30.98
CA HIS A 19 -9.68 3.38 -30.97
C HIS A 19 -11.01 4.04 -30.60
N GLU A 20 -12.12 3.59 -31.17
CA GLU A 20 -13.45 4.11 -30.82
C GLU A 20 -13.89 3.71 -29.41
N VAL A 21 -13.58 2.49 -28.96
CA VAL A 21 -13.82 2.07 -27.57
C VAL A 21 -13.03 2.92 -26.57
N LEU A 22 -11.78 3.26 -26.88
CA LEU A 22 -10.97 4.16 -26.07
C LEU A 22 -11.58 5.55 -25.97
N LYS A 23 -12.10 6.11 -27.07
CA LYS A 23 -12.83 7.38 -27.05
C LYS A 23 -14.06 7.32 -26.14
N ALA A 24 -14.84 6.24 -26.20
CA ALA A 24 -15.99 6.03 -25.33
C ALA A 24 -15.59 5.94 -23.85
N ILE A 25 -14.50 5.22 -23.54
CA ILE A 25 -13.97 5.11 -22.17
C ILE A 25 -13.48 6.47 -21.65
N VAL A 26 -12.76 7.23 -22.47
CA VAL A 26 -12.30 8.59 -22.12
C VAL A 26 -13.50 9.51 -21.85
N TYR A 27 -14.54 9.43 -22.68
CA TYR A 27 -15.79 10.16 -22.47
C TYR A 27 -16.46 9.79 -21.14
N LEU A 28 -16.59 8.50 -20.82
CA LEU A 28 -17.17 8.04 -19.55
C LEU A 28 -16.37 8.53 -18.34
N HIS A 29 -15.05 8.46 -18.40
CA HIS A 29 -14.18 8.97 -17.35
C HIS A 29 -14.31 10.49 -17.17
N GLY A 30 -14.46 11.24 -18.27
CA GLY A 30 -14.71 12.68 -18.24
C GLY A 30 -16.02 13.05 -17.53
N HIS A 31 -16.98 12.13 -17.47
CA HIS A 31 -18.25 12.27 -16.75
C HIS A 31 -18.26 11.55 -15.39
N GLY A 32 -17.09 11.06 -14.93
CA GLY A 32 -16.97 10.42 -13.63
C GLY A 32 -17.54 9.00 -13.57
N HIS A 33 -17.64 8.27 -14.68
CA HIS A 33 -18.13 6.90 -14.71
C HIS A 33 -17.06 5.91 -15.17
N ILE A 34 -17.04 4.71 -14.61
CA ILE A 34 -16.17 3.58 -15.02
C ILE A 34 -17.06 2.43 -15.51
N HIS A 35 -16.76 1.89 -16.70
CA HIS A 35 -17.55 0.82 -17.32
C HIS A 35 -17.43 -0.54 -16.60
N ARG A 36 -16.20 -0.93 -16.22
CA ARG A 36 -15.84 -2.19 -15.53
C ARG A 36 -16.10 -3.52 -16.27
N ASP A 37 -16.81 -3.53 -17.38
CA ASP A 37 -17.01 -4.73 -18.23
C ASP A 37 -16.71 -4.48 -19.71
N VAL A 38 -15.47 -4.06 -20.03
CA VAL A 38 -15.04 -3.87 -21.42
C VAL A 38 -14.61 -5.23 -21.99
N LYS A 39 -15.39 -5.76 -22.94
CA LYS A 39 -15.16 -7.04 -23.64
C LYS A 39 -15.73 -6.98 -25.06
N ALA A 40 -15.31 -7.87 -25.97
CA ALA A 40 -15.76 -7.81 -27.36
C ALA A 40 -17.28 -7.98 -27.49
N GLY A 41 -17.88 -8.79 -26.61
CA GLY A 41 -19.32 -9.00 -26.55
C GLY A 41 -20.16 -7.80 -26.07
N ASN A 42 -19.52 -6.71 -25.64
CA ASN A 42 -20.17 -5.45 -25.24
C ASN A 42 -19.80 -4.30 -26.21
N ILE A 43 -19.20 -4.62 -27.36
CA ILE A 43 -18.90 -3.65 -28.42
C ILE A 43 -19.92 -3.86 -29.52
N LEU A 44 -20.77 -2.86 -29.73
CA LEU A 44 -21.72 -2.82 -30.82
C LEU A 44 -21.19 -1.98 -31.98
N MET A 45 -21.63 -2.32 -33.19
CA MET A 45 -21.46 -1.52 -34.38
C MET A 45 -22.82 -1.31 -35.04
N ASP A 46 -23.14 -0.07 -35.39
CA ASP A 46 -24.36 0.22 -36.16
C ASP A 46 -24.13 0.04 -37.67
N THR A 47 -25.21 0.15 -38.46
CA THR A 47 -25.17 -0.04 -39.92
C THR A 47 -24.31 1.01 -40.65
N ASN A 48 -23.95 2.10 -39.97
CA ASN A 48 -23.09 3.15 -40.52
C ASN A 48 -21.62 2.97 -40.09
N GLY A 49 -21.30 1.88 -39.40
CA GLY A 49 -19.95 1.58 -38.93
C GLY A 49 -19.57 2.30 -37.63
N ALA A 50 -20.51 2.95 -36.94
CA ALA A 50 -20.21 3.61 -35.67
C ALA A 50 -20.14 2.58 -34.54
N VAL A 51 -19.08 2.67 -33.74
CA VAL A 51 -18.79 1.75 -32.63
C VAL A 51 -19.35 2.32 -31.34
N LYS A 52 -20.07 1.50 -30.57
CA LYS A 52 -20.68 1.88 -29.29
C LYS A 52 -20.38 0.83 -28.22
N LEU A 53 -20.22 1.29 -26.98
CA LEU A 53 -20.02 0.41 -25.83
C LEU A 53 -21.36 0.23 -25.10
N GLU A 54 -21.71 -1.01 -24.79
CA GLU A 54 -22.96 -1.38 -24.12
C GLU A 54 -22.73 -2.15 -22.80
N ASP A 55 -23.82 -2.44 -22.08
CA ASP A 55 -23.84 -3.15 -20.79
C ASP A 55 -23.12 -2.43 -19.64
N PHE A 56 -23.80 -1.39 -19.15
CA PHE A 56 -23.40 -0.63 -17.96
C PHE A 56 -23.86 -1.27 -16.64
N GLY A 57 -24.32 -2.53 -16.66
CA GLY A 57 -24.93 -3.21 -15.50
C GLY A 57 -23.99 -3.38 -14.30
N VAL A 58 -22.68 -3.31 -14.54
CA VAL A 58 -21.64 -3.28 -13.51
C VAL A 58 -20.83 -1.98 -13.55
N SER A 59 -21.32 -0.89 -14.12
CA SER A 59 -20.61 0.40 -14.08
C SER A 59 -20.57 1.00 -12.67
N ALA A 60 -19.66 1.93 -12.40
CA ALA A 60 -19.56 2.64 -11.11
C ALA A 60 -19.27 4.13 -11.29
N CYS A 61 -19.76 4.95 -10.37
CA CYS A 61 -19.41 6.37 -10.27
C CYS A 61 -18.05 6.52 -9.57
N MET A 62 -17.14 7.32 -10.14
CA MET A 62 -15.82 7.63 -9.61
C MET A 62 -15.88 8.38 -8.26
N PHE A 63 -17.02 8.96 -7.91
CA PHE A 63 -17.19 9.79 -6.70
C PHE A 63 -17.84 9.06 -5.52
N ASP A 64 -18.29 7.81 -5.68
CA ASP A 64 -19.19 7.17 -4.70
C ASP A 64 -18.49 6.60 -3.45
N THR A 65 -17.18 6.68 -3.39
CA THR A 65 -16.37 6.37 -2.22
C THR A 65 -15.08 7.15 -2.39
N GLY A 66 -14.52 7.75 -1.32
CA GLY A 66 -13.33 8.61 -1.35
C GLY A 66 -12.00 7.97 -1.82
N ASP A 67 -12.07 7.02 -2.74
CA ASP A 67 -10.99 6.30 -3.38
C ASP A 67 -11.07 6.58 -4.88
N ARG A 68 -9.99 7.13 -5.48
CA ARG A 68 -9.92 7.30 -6.94
C ARG A 68 -9.91 5.92 -7.59
N GLN A 69 -11.06 5.40 -7.99
CA GLN A 69 -11.12 4.14 -8.72
C GLN A 69 -10.40 4.29 -10.06
N ARG A 70 -9.38 3.45 -10.29
CA ARG A 70 -8.58 3.43 -11.52
C ARG A 70 -9.21 2.46 -12.52
N ALA A 71 -9.36 2.90 -13.77
CA ALA A 71 -9.90 2.09 -14.84
C ALA A 71 -8.96 0.93 -15.21
N ASP A 72 -9.54 -0.25 -15.43
CA ASP A 72 -8.80 -1.46 -15.75
C ASP A 72 -8.48 -1.53 -17.25
N ILE A 73 -7.23 -1.20 -17.60
CA ILE A 73 -6.72 -1.21 -18.99
C ILE A 73 -6.45 -2.63 -19.49
N TRP A 74 -6.39 -3.60 -18.58
CA TRP A 74 -6.13 -5.01 -18.90
C TRP A 74 -7.27 -5.62 -19.71
N SER A 75 -8.51 -5.21 -19.41
CA SER A 75 -9.71 -5.61 -20.14
C SER A 75 -9.66 -5.23 -21.62
N LEU A 76 -9.00 -4.11 -21.97
CA LEU A 76 -8.84 -3.69 -23.37
C LEU A 76 -7.87 -4.59 -24.14
N GLY A 77 -6.77 -5.02 -23.50
CA GLY A 77 -5.82 -5.96 -24.11
C GLY A 77 -6.41 -7.35 -24.33
N ILE A 78 -7.24 -7.83 -23.40
CA ILE A 78 -7.98 -9.09 -23.56
C ILE A 78 -9.04 -8.95 -24.66
N THR A 79 -9.72 -7.81 -24.76
CA THR A 79 -10.67 -7.51 -25.83
C THR A 79 -10.01 -7.52 -27.20
N ALA A 80 -8.80 -6.96 -27.33
CA ALA A 80 -8.03 -7.00 -28.56
C ALA A 80 -7.73 -8.44 -29.02
N LEU A 81 -7.34 -9.30 -28.08
CA LEU A 81 -7.10 -10.72 -28.37
C LEU A 81 -8.39 -11.47 -28.69
N GLU A 82 -9.51 -11.12 -28.05
CA GLU A 82 -10.82 -11.70 -28.35
C GLU A 82 -11.29 -11.32 -29.77
N LEU A 83 -11.11 -10.06 -30.17
CA LEU A 83 -11.39 -9.59 -31.53
C LEU A 83 -10.48 -10.26 -32.57
N ALA A 84 -9.21 -10.53 -32.23
CA ALA A 84 -8.24 -11.18 -33.13
C ALA A 84 -8.48 -12.67 -33.37
N HIS A 85 -9.10 -13.37 -32.42
CA HIS A 85 -9.28 -14.82 -32.50
C HIS A 85 -10.76 -15.25 -32.54
N GLY A 86 -11.69 -14.29 -32.59
CA GLY A 86 -13.14 -14.55 -32.59
C GLY A 86 -13.69 -15.11 -31.28
N HIS A 87 -12.83 -15.30 -30.28
CA HIS A 87 -13.16 -15.84 -28.97
C HIS A 87 -12.15 -15.37 -27.91
N ALA A 88 -12.60 -15.21 -26.66
CA ALA A 88 -11.71 -14.84 -25.57
C ALA A 88 -10.52 -15.81 -25.45
N PRO A 89 -9.33 -15.33 -25.04
CA PRO A 89 -8.19 -16.19 -24.74
C PRO A 89 -8.62 -17.30 -23.79
N PHE A 90 -8.34 -18.55 -24.18
CA PHE A 90 -8.66 -19.75 -23.42
C PHE A 90 -10.16 -20.06 -23.23
N SER A 91 -11.03 -19.52 -24.08
CA SER A 91 -12.47 -19.87 -24.17
C SER A 91 -12.76 -21.38 -24.25
N LYS A 92 -11.81 -22.17 -24.78
CA LYS A 92 -11.87 -23.64 -24.91
C LYS A 92 -11.61 -24.38 -23.59
N TYR A 93 -11.10 -23.69 -22.57
CA TYR A 93 -10.83 -24.26 -21.26
C TYR A 93 -11.93 -23.86 -20.28
N PRO A 94 -12.30 -24.75 -19.33
CA PRO A 94 -13.16 -24.35 -18.22
C PRO A 94 -12.59 -23.08 -17.56
N PRO A 95 -13.42 -22.10 -17.16
CA PRO A 95 -12.98 -20.75 -16.78
C PRO A 95 -11.89 -20.70 -15.70
N MET A 96 -11.69 -21.80 -14.95
CA MET A 96 -10.59 -21.96 -14.02
C MET A 96 -9.21 -22.07 -14.69
N LYS A 97 -9.05 -22.90 -15.71
CA LYS A 97 -7.78 -23.16 -16.43
C LYS A 97 -7.40 -22.02 -17.38
N ALA A 98 -8.40 -21.34 -17.94
CA ALA A 98 -8.22 -20.16 -18.78
C ALA A 98 -7.44 -19.03 -18.10
N LYS A 99 -7.73 -18.79 -16.82
CA LYS A 99 -7.05 -17.76 -16.03
C LYS A 99 -5.66 -18.19 -15.51
N GLU A 100 -5.38 -19.50 -15.43
CA GLU A 100 -4.03 -20.01 -15.11
C GLU A 100 -3.09 -19.91 -16.31
N ALA A 101 -3.60 -20.21 -17.51
CA ALA A 101 -2.82 -20.09 -18.73
C ALA A 101 -2.51 -18.61 -19.10
N ASN A 102 -3.42 -17.68 -18.78
CA ASN A 102 -3.15 -16.23 -18.86
C ASN A 102 -1.98 -15.80 -17.95
N LEU A 103 -1.85 -16.42 -16.77
CA LEU A 103 -0.76 -16.15 -15.83
C LEU A 103 0.58 -16.72 -16.34
N LEU A 104 0.55 -17.87 -17.00
CA LEU A 104 1.71 -18.51 -17.62
C LEU A 104 2.25 -17.75 -18.83
N ILE A 105 1.38 -17.16 -19.66
CA ILE A 105 1.81 -16.28 -20.77
C ILE A 105 2.41 -14.98 -20.21
N GLN A 106 1.82 -14.41 -19.16
CA GLN A 106 2.38 -13.25 -18.47
C GLN A 106 3.77 -13.52 -17.87
N LEU A 107 4.00 -14.72 -17.33
CA LEU A 107 5.29 -15.13 -16.79
C LEU A 107 6.34 -15.39 -17.88
N LYS A 108 5.97 -16.06 -18.99
CA LYS A 108 6.88 -16.32 -20.12
C LYS A 108 7.28 -15.07 -20.90
N ALA A 109 6.43 -14.04 -20.93
CA ALA A 109 6.77 -12.75 -21.53
C ALA A 109 7.70 -11.90 -20.63
N LEU A 110 7.72 -12.15 -19.32
CA LEU A 110 8.53 -11.42 -18.33
C LEU A 110 9.87 -12.10 -18.03
N TYR A 111 9.94 -13.42 -18.14
CA TYR A 111 11.15 -14.22 -17.97
C TYR A 111 11.44 -14.95 -19.29
N GLY A 112 12.30 -14.36 -20.10
CA GLY A 112 12.68 -14.92 -21.39
C GLY A 112 13.52 -16.18 -21.21
N ASP A 113 13.02 -17.30 -21.71
CA ASP A 113 13.85 -18.45 -22.03
C ASP A 113 14.06 -18.50 -23.54
N LYS A 114 15.31 -18.33 -23.95
CA LYS A 114 15.76 -18.59 -25.31
C LYS A 114 16.02 -20.08 -25.43
N GLU A 115 15.07 -20.82 -26.01
CA GLU A 115 15.42 -21.97 -26.84
C GLU A 115 14.44 -22.11 -28.02
N GLN A 116 15.05 -21.99 -29.20
CA GLN A 116 14.59 -22.29 -30.56
C GLN A 116 13.08 -22.27 -30.86
N LEU A 117 12.62 -21.14 -31.41
CA LEU A 117 11.66 -21.11 -32.51
C LEU A 117 11.98 -19.90 -33.38
N SER A 118 12.14 -20.15 -34.68
CA SER A 118 12.59 -19.25 -35.75
C SER A 118 12.13 -17.79 -35.61
N GLN A 119 13.07 -16.92 -35.25
CA GLN A 119 12.91 -15.47 -35.20
C GLN A 119 13.33 -14.85 -36.54
N GLN A 120 12.38 -14.28 -37.27
CA GLN A 120 12.71 -13.09 -38.07
C GLN A 120 11.56 -12.09 -38.24
N ASN A 121 10.29 -12.51 -38.09
CA ASN A 121 9.15 -11.58 -38.18
C ASN A 121 8.53 -11.16 -36.82
N MET A 122 8.86 -11.82 -35.71
CA MET A 122 8.31 -11.48 -34.39
C MET A 122 9.09 -10.40 -33.62
N LEU A 123 10.39 -10.19 -33.91
CA LEU A 123 11.19 -9.20 -33.16
C LEU A 123 10.89 -7.75 -33.57
N SER A 124 10.46 -7.50 -34.80
CA SER A 124 10.10 -6.17 -35.31
C SER A 124 8.71 -5.73 -34.81
N VAL A 125 7.76 -6.68 -34.74
CA VAL A 125 6.43 -6.45 -34.17
C VAL A 125 6.49 -6.32 -32.65
N ALA A 126 7.35 -7.10 -31.97
CA ALA A 126 7.55 -6.96 -30.52
C ALA A 126 8.25 -5.64 -30.15
N THR A 127 9.13 -5.08 -30.98
CA THR A 127 9.72 -3.74 -30.70
C THR A 127 8.77 -2.58 -30.99
N SER A 128 7.84 -2.70 -31.95
CA SER A 128 6.81 -1.68 -32.21
C SER A 128 5.64 -1.76 -31.22
N GLN A 129 5.12 -2.97 -30.94
CA GLN A 129 4.06 -3.21 -29.96
C GLN A 129 4.56 -3.06 -28.52
N SER A 130 5.84 -3.30 -28.18
CA SER A 130 6.34 -2.96 -26.84
C SER A 130 6.44 -1.45 -26.60
N ARG A 131 6.60 -0.63 -27.65
CA ARG A 131 6.53 0.83 -27.53
C ARG A 131 5.09 1.32 -27.33
N GLN A 132 4.10 0.72 -28.00
CA GLN A 132 2.68 1.02 -27.79
C GLN A 132 2.08 0.39 -26.51
N ALA A 133 2.53 -0.81 -26.12
CA ALA A 133 2.14 -1.46 -24.87
C ALA A 133 2.74 -0.74 -23.66
N LYS A 134 3.96 -0.19 -23.74
CA LYS A 134 4.51 0.68 -22.69
C LYS A 134 3.70 1.96 -22.47
N SER A 135 2.94 2.43 -23.47
CA SER A 135 1.99 3.53 -23.29
C SER A 135 0.59 3.08 -22.82
N ALA A 136 0.25 1.80 -22.97
CA ALA A 136 -1.07 1.25 -22.63
C ALA A 136 -1.11 0.50 -21.29
N PHE A 137 0.03 0.04 -20.76
CA PHE A 137 0.12 -0.45 -19.38
C PHE A 137 0.54 0.70 -18.47
N PRO A 138 -0.17 0.99 -17.35
CA PRO A 138 0.40 1.86 -16.34
C PRO A 138 1.73 1.22 -15.91
N CYS A 139 2.81 1.99 -16.02
CA CYS A 139 4.12 1.58 -15.53
C CYS A 139 3.94 1.02 -14.11
N PRO A 140 4.54 -0.15 -13.77
CA PRO A 140 4.46 -0.71 -12.43
C PRO A 140 4.68 0.41 -11.42
N GLN A 141 3.64 0.70 -10.64
CA GLN A 141 3.74 1.81 -9.72
C GLN A 141 4.74 1.44 -8.64
N ARG A 142 5.69 2.34 -8.40
CA ARG A 142 6.65 2.19 -7.32
C ARG A 142 5.88 2.08 -6.02
N LYS A 143 6.07 0.98 -5.28
CA LYS A 143 5.56 0.87 -3.92
C LYS A 143 6.41 1.78 -3.03
N VAL A 144 5.74 2.64 -2.28
CA VAL A 144 6.36 3.48 -1.26
C VAL A 144 6.33 2.69 0.03
N PHE A 145 7.49 2.56 0.68
CA PHE A 145 7.62 2.03 2.02
C PHE A 145 8.10 3.15 2.92
N PRO A 146 7.54 3.32 4.13
CA PRO A 146 8.12 4.23 5.10
C PRO A 146 9.53 3.73 5.45
N VAL A 147 10.52 4.59 5.24
CA VAL A 147 11.94 4.32 5.54
C VAL A 147 12.33 5.15 6.76
N PRO A 148 13.07 4.58 7.74
CA PRO A 148 13.60 5.34 8.86
C PRO A 148 14.46 6.54 8.38
N VAL A 149 14.05 7.75 8.79
CA VAL A 149 14.38 9.06 8.18
C VAL A 149 15.88 9.42 8.17
N LYS A 150 16.75 8.74 8.93
CA LYS A 150 18.15 9.18 9.08
C LYS A 150 19.21 8.09 9.06
N VAL A 151 18.90 6.88 8.58
CA VAL A 151 19.95 5.88 8.27
C VAL A 151 20.81 6.30 7.07
N LEU A 152 20.43 7.37 6.37
CA LEU A 152 21.21 7.96 5.28
C LEU A 152 22.49 8.70 5.74
N ASN A 153 22.65 9.06 7.02
CA ASN A 153 23.71 10.02 7.40
C ASN A 153 24.71 9.60 8.50
N MET A 154 24.76 8.33 8.93
CA MET A 154 25.82 7.87 9.84
C MET A 154 26.31 6.45 9.54
N ARG A 155 27.49 6.36 8.92
CA ARG A 155 28.51 5.28 8.98
C ARG A 155 28.09 3.80 8.79
N ARG A 156 26.84 3.48 8.44
CA ARG A 156 26.41 2.16 7.95
C ARG A 156 25.63 2.34 6.64
N LYS A 157 26.19 1.86 5.52
CA LYS A 157 25.62 1.96 4.17
C LYS A 157 24.43 1.00 4.01
N GLY A 158 23.32 1.22 4.71
CA GLY A 158 22.14 0.34 4.59
C GLY A 158 20.86 1.06 5.00
N PHE A 159 19.72 0.68 4.42
CA PHE A 159 18.40 1.14 4.82
C PHE A 159 17.51 -0.09 5.05
N ASN A 160 16.58 0.02 6.00
CA ASN A 160 15.68 -1.07 6.35
C ASN A 160 14.28 -0.81 5.79
N ILE A 161 13.69 -1.82 5.18
CA ILE A 161 12.28 -1.83 4.74
C ILE A 161 11.53 -2.91 5.49
N LEU A 162 10.26 -2.66 5.82
CA LEU A 162 9.39 -3.65 6.47
C LEU A 162 8.14 -3.91 5.61
N PRO A 163 8.26 -4.74 4.56
CA PRO A 163 7.11 -5.12 3.76
C PRO A 163 6.30 -6.21 4.49
N ASP A 164 4.99 -6.01 4.64
CA ASP A 164 4.10 -7.13 4.94
C ASP A 164 3.96 -8.01 3.68
N LEU A 165 4.09 -9.33 3.85
CA LEU A 165 3.79 -10.27 2.78
C LEU A 165 2.27 -10.29 2.57
N ILE A 166 1.82 -9.54 1.57
CA ILE A 166 0.42 -9.49 1.18
C ILE A 166 0.12 -10.79 0.44
N SER A 167 -0.58 -11.71 1.09
CA SER A 167 -1.22 -12.85 0.44
C SER A 167 -2.69 -12.90 0.84
N TRP A 168 -3.57 -13.04 -0.14
CA TRP A 168 -5.00 -13.14 0.10
C TRP A 168 -5.60 -14.22 -0.78
N THR A 169 -6.68 -14.80 -0.28
CA THR A 169 -7.49 -15.74 -1.06
C THR A 169 -8.66 -14.96 -1.62
N THR A 170 -8.81 -14.95 -2.94
CA THR A 170 -9.94 -14.29 -3.58
C THR A 170 -11.25 -15.03 -3.25
N PRO A 171 -12.42 -14.40 -3.43
CA PRO A 171 -13.72 -15.09 -3.32
C PRO A 171 -13.83 -16.36 -4.17
N PHE A 172 -12.98 -16.50 -5.20
CA PHE A 172 -12.86 -17.68 -6.06
C PHE A 172 -11.86 -18.72 -5.56
N LYS A 173 -11.50 -18.70 -4.27
CA LYS A 173 -10.53 -19.62 -3.62
C LYS A 173 -9.12 -19.61 -4.24
N ARG A 174 -8.72 -18.51 -4.89
CA ARG A 174 -7.37 -18.40 -5.48
C ARG A 174 -6.45 -17.62 -4.57
N LYS A 175 -5.26 -18.16 -4.32
CA LYS A 175 -4.21 -17.44 -3.60
C LYS A 175 -3.56 -16.42 -4.54
N ARG A 176 -3.57 -15.16 -4.13
CA ARG A 176 -2.87 -14.04 -4.78
C ARG A 176 -1.81 -13.50 -3.82
N THR A 177 -0.79 -12.89 -4.38
CA THR A 177 0.31 -12.27 -3.62
C THR A 177 0.61 -10.87 -4.16
N GLY A 178 1.10 -9.99 -3.30
CA GLY A 178 1.54 -8.66 -3.68
C GLY A 178 2.83 -8.74 -4.51
N LEU A 179 2.88 -8.03 -5.64
CA LEU A 179 4.00 -8.10 -6.59
C LEU A 179 5.35 -7.70 -5.94
N CYS A 180 5.38 -6.59 -5.20
CA CYS A 180 6.61 -6.09 -4.58
C CYS A 180 7.02 -6.92 -3.35
N SER A 181 6.08 -7.24 -2.45
CA SER A 181 6.39 -7.99 -1.24
C SER A 181 6.75 -9.45 -1.51
N ALA A 182 6.13 -10.10 -2.49
CA ALA A 182 6.53 -11.44 -2.91
C ALA A 182 7.88 -11.46 -3.63
N TRP A 183 8.16 -10.44 -4.47
CA TRP A 183 9.47 -10.31 -5.11
C TRP A 183 10.58 -10.13 -4.07
N LEU A 184 10.41 -9.20 -3.11
CA LEU A 184 11.37 -8.98 -2.03
C LEU A 184 11.58 -10.23 -1.17
N ALA A 185 10.51 -10.96 -0.84
CA ALA A 185 10.59 -12.18 -0.05
C ALA A 185 11.28 -13.35 -0.78
N GLY A 186 11.33 -13.32 -2.12
CA GLY A 186 11.99 -14.33 -2.95
C GLY A 186 13.45 -14.01 -3.28
N LEU A 187 13.99 -12.88 -2.81
CA LEU A 187 15.41 -12.53 -3.03
C LEU A 187 16.29 -13.36 -2.10
N ASP A 188 17.36 -13.93 -2.65
CA ASP A 188 18.40 -14.63 -1.89
C ASP A 188 19.54 -13.66 -1.55
N PRO A 189 19.69 -13.23 -0.28
CA PRO A 189 20.74 -12.32 0.13
C PRO A 189 22.14 -12.95 0.11
N GLU A 190 22.25 -14.29 0.09
CA GLU A 190 23.53 -15.01 0.07
C GLU A 190 24.04 -15.29 -1.35
N ASN A 191 23.28 -14.87 -2.37
CA ASN A 191 23.70 -15.00 -3.76
C ASN A 191 25.05 -14.30 -4.00
N SER A 192 26.04 -15.06 -4.43
CA SER A 192 27.43 -14.65 -4.63
C SER A 192 27.62 -13.59 -5.72
N SER A 193 26.61 -13.35 -6.56
CA SER A 193 26.60 -12.27 -7.56
C SER A 193 26.11 -10.92 -7.00
N GLY A 194 25.59 -10.91 -5.77
CA GLY A 194 24.92 -9.77 -5.16
C GLY A 194 23.52 -9.50 -5.74
N VAL A 195 22.65 -8.93 -4.91
CA VAL A 195 21.28 -8.56 -5.32
C VAL A 195 21.16 -7.04 -5.40
N ASN A 196 20.80 -6.52 -6.57
CA ASN A 196 20.60 -5.08 -6.79
C ASN A 196 19.10 -4.73 -6.78
N ILE A 197 18.71 -3.81 -5.90
CA ILE A 197 17.32 -3.33 -5.78
C ILE A 197 17.24 -1.86 -6.24
N PRO A 198 16.57 -1.55 -7.37
CA PRO A 198 16.39 -0.17 -7.79
C PRO A 198 15.42 0.56 -6.84
N ALA A 199 15.90 1.63 -6.21
CA ALA A 199 15.14 2.39 -5.23
C ALA A 199 15.32 3.91 -5.43
N TRP A 200 14.30 4.68 -5.05
CA TRP A 200 14.31 6.15 -5.06
C TRP A 200 13.73 6.68 -3.76
N PHE A 201 14.34 7.72 -3.23
CA PHE A 201 13.89 8.36 -2.00
C PHE A 201 12.96 9.53 -2.31
N HIS A 202 11.84 9.57 -1.60
CA HIS A 202 10.93 10.71 -1.62
C HIS A 202 10.85 11.26 -0.20
N LYS A 203 10.66 12.57 -0.08
CA LYS A 203 10.43 13.19 1.23
C LYS A 203 9.08 12.69 1.77
N GLY A 204 9.12 11.96 2.88
CA GLY A 204 7.91 11.47 3.57
C GLY A 204 7.12 12.58 4.23
N SER A 205 5.91 12.27 4.69
CA SER A 205 5.03 13.20 5.40
C SER A 205 5.42 13.43 6.86
N LEU A 206 6.15 12.49 7.47
CA LEU A 206 6.61 12.60 8.85
C LEU A 206 7.96 13.34 8.92
N PRO A 207 8.00 14.57 9.48
CA PRO A 207 9.25 15.28 9.66
C PRO A 207 10.08 14.64 10.79
N PRO A 208 11.43 14.64 10.69
CA PRO A 208 12.28 14.16 11.76
C PRO A 208 12.18 15.08 12.98
N PRO A 209 11.87 14.57 14.18
CA PRO A 209 11.77 15.38 15.39
C PRO A 209 13.16 15.75 15.95
N PRO A 210 13.34 16.96 16.51
CA PRO A 210 14.57 17.32 17.21
C PRO A 210 14.72 16.55 18.53
N PRO A 211 15.96 16.34 19.05
CA PRO A 211 16.23 15.56 20.27
C PRO A 211 15.56 16.10 21.54
N SER A 212 15.24 17.40 21.58
CA SER A 212 14.61 18.07 22.72
C SER A 212 13.08 17.96 22.74
N LEU A 213 12.46 17.46 21.67
CA LEU A 213 11.00 17.34 21.59
C LEU A 213 10.55 15.98 22.15
N PRO A 214 9.67 15.95 23.17
CA PRO A 214 9.06 14.71 23.64
C PRO A 214 8.12 14.13 22.58
N LEU A 215 8.05 12.79 22.49
CA LEU A 215 7.31 12.13 21.42
C LEU A 215 6.28 11.13 21.97
N ILE A 216 5.09 11.13 21.36
CA ILE A 216 4.09 10.08 21.52
C ILE A 216 3.92 9.40 20.16
N LEU A 217 4.37 8.15 20.06
CA LEU A 217 4.39 7.37 18.84
C LEU A 217 3.29 6.29 18.90
N ILE A 218 2.46 6.19 17.86
CA ILE A 218 1.38 5.18 17.75
C ILE A 218 1.51 4.48 16.41
N GLY A 219 1.93 3.20 16.44
CA GLY A 219 2.29 2.48 15.22
C GLY A 219 2.02 0.99 15.27
N PRO A 220 0.76 0.53 15.16
CA PRO A 220 0.46 -0.90 15.11
C PRO A 220 0.91 -1.54 13.78
N GLY A 221 1.34 -2.80 13.85
CA GLY A 221 1.81 -3.59 12.71
C GLY A 221 2.98 -2.92 11.98
N THR A 222 2.93 -2.87 10.66
CA THR A 222 3.91 -2.16 9.83
C THR A 222 3.95 -0.65 10.07
N GLY A 223 2.97 -0.08 10.80
CA GLY A 223 2.99 1.28 11.34
C GLY A 223 4.23 1.60 12.19
N CYS A 224 4.91 0.61 12.75
CA CYS A 224 6.12 0.83 13.55
C CYS A 224 7.37 1.18 12.73
N ALA A 225 7.36 0.98 11.41
CA ALA A 225 8.53 1.14 10.55
C ALA A 225 9.20 2.52 10.64
N PRO A 226 8.49 3.67 10.52
CA PRO A 226 9.12 4.98 10.66
C PRO A 226 9.67 5.21 12.09
N PHE A 227 8.96 4.70 13.11
CA PHE A 227 9.32 4.88 14.52
C PHE A 227 10.57 4.15 14.93
N ARG A 228 10.93 3.06 14.24
CA ARG A 228 12.23 2.41 14.44
C ARG A 228 13.37 3.38 14.18
N GLY A 229 13.24 4.18 13.13
CA GLY A 229 14.21 5.23 12.81
C GLY A 229 14.25 6.35 13.84
N PHE A 230 13.10 6.76 14.36
CA PHE A 230 13.03 7.80 15.39
C PHE A 230 13.70 7.35 16.68
N VAL A 231 13.44 6.12 17.12
CA VAL A 231 14.04 5.53 18.32
C VAL A 231 15.54 5.32 18.13
N GLU A 232 15.97 4.79 16.99
CA GLU A 232 17.40 4.59 16.70
C GLU A 232 18.16 5.92 16.64
N GLU A 233 17.60 6.94 15.97
CA GLU A 233 18.19 8.28 15.92
C GLU A 233 18.23 8.92 17.31
N ARG A 234 17.16 8.82 18.10
CA ARG A 234 17.13 9.33 19.48
C ARG A 234 18.18 8.63 20.35
N ALA A 235 18.36 7.32 20.18
CA ALA A 235 19.39 6.56 20.89
C ALA A 235 20.81 7.05 20.53
N LEU A 236 21.07 7.34 19.26
CA LEU A 236 22.35 7.94 18.83
C LEU A 236 22.54 9.35 19.41
N GLN A 237 21.52 10.20 19.35
CA GLN A 237 21.57 11.56 19.90
C GLN A 237 21.80 11.55 21.42
N SER A 238 21.26 10.57 22.13
CA SER A 238 21.42 10.42 23.58
C SER A 238 22.87 10.15 24.02
N LYS A 239 23.74 9.72 23.09
CA LYS A 239 25.18 9.58 23.34
C LYS A 239 25.91 10.92 23.32
N SER A 240 25.33 11.93 22.66
CA SER A 240 25.95 13.25 22.48
C SER A 240 25.34 14.33 23.38
N GLY A 241 24.27 14.03 24.12
CA GLY A 241 23.61 14.97 25.02
C GLY A 241 22.27 14.48 25.54
N PRO A 242 21.62 15.24 26.43
CA PRO A 242 20.30 14.90 26.95
C PRO A 242 19.25 14.91 25.83
N THR A 243 18.29 14.00 25.94
CA THR A 243 17.21 13.82 24.97
C THR A 243 15.88 13.71 25.66
N ALA A 244 14.84 14.28 25.08
CA ALA A 244 13.48 14.22 25.60
C ALA A 244 12.88 12.80 25.49
N PRO A 245 11.95 12.44 26.40
CA PRO A 245 11.32 11.12 26.47
C PRO A 245 10.48 10.75 25.24
N ILE A 246 10.29 9.43 25.06
CA ILE A 246 9.46 8.84 24.01
C ILE A 246 8.49 7.83 24.64
N LEU A 247 7.19 8.03 24.46
CA LEU A 247 6.18 6.99 24.66
C LEU A 247 5.88 6.34 23.32
N PHE A 248 5.92 5.02 23.25
CA PHE A 248 5.60 4.26 22.05
C PHE A 248 4.51 3.21 22.32
N PHE A 249 3.39 3.34 21.62
CA PHE A 249 2.28 2.41 21.61
C PHE A 249 2.33 1.56 20.34
N PHE A 250 2.69 0.28 20.52
CA PHE A 250 2.75 -0.72 19.46
C PHE A 250 1.60 -1.70 19.58
N GLY A 251 1.16 -2.27 18.46
CA GLY A 251 0.13 -3.31 18.47
C GLY A 251 0.37 -4.36 17.40
N CYS A 252 0.16 -5.63 17.74
CA CYS A 252 0.18 -6.74 16.80
C CYS A 252 -0.89 -7.79 17.16
N ARG A 253 -0.95 -8.91 16.46
CA ARG A 253 -1.93 -9.96 16.76
C ARG A 253 -1.50 -10.77 17.97
N ASN A 254 -0.28 -11.28 17.94
CA ASN A 254 0.23 -12.23 18.92
C ASN A 254 1.68 -11.93 19.26
N LYS A 255 2.04 -12.07 20.54
CA LYS A 255 3.40 -11.84 21.03
C LYS A 255 4.47 -12.70 20.35
N ASP A 256 4.11 -13.93 19.98
CA ASP A 256 5.07 -14.93 19.50
C ASP A 256 5.12 -15.06 17.97
N ASN A 257 4.21 -14.41 17.23
CA ASN A 257 4.11 -14.57 15.77
C ASN A 257 4.46 -13.31 14.98
N ASP A 258 3.88 -12.16 15.33
CA ASP A 258 3.97 -10.94 14.53
C ASP A 258 4.44 -9.72 15.34
N PHE A 259 5.23 -9.96 16.39
CA PHE A 259 5.88 -8.92 17.17
C PHE A 259 7.13 -8.38 16.44
N LEU A 260 6.87 -7.51 15.47
CA LEU A 260 7.87 -6.86 14.63
C LEU A 260 8.93 -6.13 15.47
N TYR A 261 10.20 -6.46 15.23
CA TYR A 261 11.37 -5.91 15.93
C TYR A 261 11.35 -6.06 17.46
N LYS A 262 10.74 -7.12 17.99
CA LYS A 262 10.64 -7.42 19.44
C LYS A 262 11.92 -7.10 20.22
N ASP A 263 13.06 -7.68 19.84
CA ASP A 263 14.31 -7.52 20.58
C ASP A 263 14.84 -6.08 20.55
N PHE A 264 14.63 -5.37 19.44
CA PHE A 264 14.99 -3.96 19.32
C PHE A 264 14.18 -3.11 20.31
N TRP A 265 12.86 -3.28 20.36
CA TRP A 265 12.04 -2.48 21.26
C TRP A 265 12.33 -2.78 22.72
N LEU A 266 12.44 -4.08 23.07
CA LEU A 266 12.72 -4.51 24.45
C LEU A 266 14.09 -4.03 24.94
N SER A 267 15.11 -4.06 24.08
CA SER A 267 16.43 -3.51 24.46
C SER A 267 16.42 -2.01 24.67
N HIS A 268 15.55 -1.25 23.99
CA HIS A 268 15.41 0.20 24.19
C HIS A 268 14.45 0.56 25.32
N SER A 269 13.61 -0.36 25.79
CA SER A 269 12.71 -0.15 26.93
C SER A 269 13.33 -0.51 28.28
N GLN A 270 14.52 -1.10 28.28
CA GLN A 270 15.25 -1.55 29.48
C GLN A 270 16.58 -0.81 29.61
N ASN A 271 17.21 -0.90 30.78
CA ASN A 271 18.60 -0.49 31.04
C ASN A 271 18.93 0.95 30.60
N GLY A 272 18.05 1.92 30.85
CA GLY A 272 18.27 3.32 30.46
C GLY A 272 18.15 3.59 28.95
N GLY A 273 17.54 2.68 28.20
CA GLY A 273 17.21 2.89 26.79
C GLY A 273 16.23 4.04 26.58
N VAL A 274 16.10 4.55 25.35
CA VAL A 274 15.29 5.76 25.09
C VAL A 274 13.78 5.56 25.23
N LEU A 275 13.31 4.31 25.34
CA LEU A 275 11.91 3.95 25.64
C LEU A 275 11.73 3.49 27.10
N SER A 276 12.78 3.58 27.91
CA SER A 276 12.75 3.11 29.29
C SER A 276 11.98 4.07 30.20
N GLU A 277 11.29 3.52 31.18
CA GLU A 277 10.47 4.31 32.10
C GLU A 277 11.31 5.18 33.02
N ASP A 278 12.53 4.75 33.38
CA ASP A 278 13.46 5.54 34.20
C ASP A 278 13.93 6.83 33.51
N ARG A 279 13.79 6.91 32.18
CA ARG A 279 14.05 8.12 31.39
C ARG A 279 12.78 8.91 31.04
N GLY A 280 11.65 8.58 31.66
CA GLY A 280 10.34 9.15 31.36
C GLY A 280 9.71 8.64 30.06
N GLY A 281 10.38 7.71 29.36
CA GLY A 281 9.85 7.06 28.17
C GLY A 281 8.88 5.93 28.50
N GLY A 282 8.53 5.11 27.51
CA GLY A 282 7.71 3.92 27.73
C GLY A 282 7.44 3.16 26.45
N PHE A 283 7.33 1.85 26.54
CA PHE A 283 6.97 0.98 25.42
C PHE A 283 5.81 0.07 25.80
N TYR A 284 4.63 0.33 25.23
CA TYR A 284 3.39 -0.36 25.55
C TYR A 284 2.88 -1.14 24.36
N VAL A 285 2.61 -2.43 24.58
CA VAL A 285 2.23 -3.35 23.51
C VAL A 285 0.81 -3.84 23.69
N ALA A 286 0.03 -3.74 22.62
CA ALA A 286 -1.31 -4.29 22.50
C ALA A 286 -1.28 -5.58 21.67
N PHE A 287 -1.54 -6.72 22.30
CA PHE A 287 -1.73 -8.00 21.61
C PHE A 287 -3.23 -8.23 21.38
N SER A 288 -3.68 -8.17 20.13
CA SER A 288 -5.12 -8.19 19.83
C SER A 288 -5.76 -9.60 19.89
N ARG A 289 -4.95 -10.66 19.96
CA ARG A 289 -5.41 -12.07 19.88
C ARG A 289 -4.83 -13.01 20.94
N ASP A 290 -4.04 -12.51 21.90
CA ASP A 290 -3.47 -13.35 22.97
C ASP A 290 -4.48 -13.65 24.10
N GLN A 291 -5.63 -12.99 24.08
CA GLN A 291 -6.72 -13.14 25.04
C GLN A 291 -8.08 -13.03 24.34
N PRO A 292 -9.19 -13.49 24.98
CA PRO A 292 -10.52 -13.49 24.36
C PRO A 292 -11.01 -12.10 23.92
N ASN A 293 -10.69 -11.07 24.72
CA ASN A 293 -11.06 -9.69 24.44
C ASN A 293 -9.99 -9.00 23.58
N LYS A 294 -10.39 -8.32 22.51
CA LYS A 294 -9.45 -7.64 21.62
C LYS A 294 -8.83 -6.42 22.31
N VAL A 295 -7.51 -6.42 22.45
CA VAL A 295 -6.74 -5.27 22.96
C VAL A 295 -6.02 -4.58 21.82
N TYR A 296 -6.24 -3.28 21.69
CA TYR A 296 -5.65 -2.43 20.65
C TYR A 296 -4.85 -1.27 21.28
N VAL A 297 -4.11 -0.53 20.45
CA VAL A 297 -3.22 0.55 20.90
C VAL A 297 -3.98 1.63 21.68
N GLN A 298 -5.20 1.96 21.28
CA GLN A 298 -6.04 2.93 21.98
C GLN A 298 -6.46 2.48 23.39
N HIS A 299 -6.48 1.18 23.67
CA HIS A 299 -6.72 0.68 25.03
C HIS A 299 -5.47 0.89 25.89
N LYS A 300 -4.28 0.60 25.34
CA LYS A 300 -3.01 0.86 26.02
C LYS A 300 -2.75 2.34 26.28
N MET A 301 -3.18 3.21 25.36
CA MET A 301 -3.15 4.65 25.57
C MET A 301 -3.99 5.07 26.77
N ARG A 302 -5.22 4.55 26.90
CA ARG A 302 -6.09 4.83 28.05
C ARG A 302 -5.53 4.29 29.37
N GLU A 303 -4.96 3.09 29.35
CA GLU A 303 -4.27 2.53 30.53
C GLU A 303 -3.11 3.43 31.02
N GLN A 304 -2.50 4.20 30.12
CA GLN A 304 -1.39 5.10 30.39
C GLN A 304 -1.80 6.58 30.27
N SER A 305 -3.09 6.89 30.51
CA SER A 305 -3.68 8.22 30.32
C SER A 305 -2.87 9.32 30.99
N ASN A 306 -2.49 9.13 32.25
CA ASN A 306 -1.72 10.11 33.00
C ASN A 306 -0.36 10.42 32.37
N ARG A 307 0.36 9.40 31.89
CA ARG A 307 1.67 9.59 31.23
C ARG A 307 1.51 10.30 29.89
N VAL A 308 0.48 9.92 29.12
CA VAL A 308 0.15 10.58 27.86
C VAL A 308 -0.16 12.05 28.11
N TRP A 309 -1.01 12.36 29.09
CA TRP A 309 -1.38 13.73 29.45
C TRP A 309 -0.19 14.57 29.92
N ASN A 310 0.61 14.06 30.87
CA ASN A 310 1.78 14.77 31.36
C ASN A 310 2.74 15.12 30.20
N LEU A 311 2.97 14.18 29.29
CA LEU A 311 3.83 14.40 28.14
C LEU A 311 3.24 15.42 27.15
N LEU A 312 1.91 15.46 26.98
CA LEU A 312 1.23 16.49 26.20
C LEU A 312 1.39 17.88 26.84
N CYS A 313 1.30 17.98 28.18
CA CYS A 313 1.56 19.23 28.90
C CYS A 313 3.01 19.71 28.73
N GLU A 314 3.97 18.80 28.61
CA GLU A 314 5.37 19.11 28.28
C GLU A 314 5.57 19.52 26.80
N GLY A 315 4.50 19.54 26.01
CA GLY A 315 4.50 20.04 24.64
C GLY A 315 4.93 18.99 23.60
N ALA A 316 4.71 17.71 23.89
CA ALA A 316 5.02 16.60 22.98
C ALA A 316 4.39 16.72 21.59
N ALA A 317 5.04 16.08 20.62
CA ALA A 317 4.45 15.83 19.32
C ALA A 317 3.91 14.39 19.22
N ILE A 318 2.74 14.26 18.62
CA ILE A 318 2.05 13.01 18.34
C ILE A 318 2.36 12.57 16.91
N TYR A 319 2.74 11.31 16.75
CA TYR A 319 2.94 10.68 15.46
C TYR A 319 2.14 9.37 15.38
N VAL A 320 1.27 9.27 14.37
CA VAL A 320 0.42 8.11 14.12
C VAL A 320 0.77 7.51 12.76
N ALA A 321 1.07 6.21 12.71
CA ALA A 321 1.35 5.52 11.46
C ALA A 321 0.70 4.13 11.40
N GLY A 322 0.19 3.73 10.23
CA GLY A 322 -0.39 2.39 10.02
C GLY A 322 -1.62 2.38 9.11
N SER A 323 -2.57 1.48 9.39
CA SER A 323 -3.76 1.31 8.54
C SER A 323 -4.66 2.55 8.56
N SER A 324 -5.06 3.06 7.38
CA SER A 324 -5.98 4.20 7.24
C SER A 324 -7.45 3.89 7.53
N THR A 325 -7.78 2.65 7.89
CA THR A 325 -9.17 2.19 8.05
C THR A 325 -9.82 2.73 9.32
N LYS A 326 -9.65 2.07 10.46
CA LYS A 326 -10.27 2.46 11.75
C LYS A 326 -9.27 3.09 12.73
N MET A 327 -7.98 2.77 12.59
CA MET A 327 -6.98 3.09 13.59
C MET A 327 -6.83 4.60 13.86
N PRO A 328 -6.76 5.51 12.88
CA PRO A 328 -6.59 6.93 13.16
C PRO A 328 -7.77 7.55 13.92
N ALA A 329 -9.00 7.14 13.59
CA ALA A 329 -10.21 7.61 14.28
C ALA A 329 -10.27 7.09 15.73
N ASP A 330 -9.94 5.82 15.95
CA ASP A 330 -9.90 5.22 17.30
C ASP A 330 -8.83 5.87 18.20
N VAL A 331 -7.68 6.23 17.61
CA VAL A 331 -6.58 6.93 18.30
C VAL A 331 -6.97 8.36 18.64
N MET A 332 -7.60 9.07 17.71
CA MET A 332 -8.12 10.42 17.93
C MET A 332 -9.12 10.45 19.09
N SER A 333 -10.10 9.55 19.06
CA SER A 333 -11.10 9.42 20.14
C SER A 333 -10.45 9.10 21.49
N ALA A 334 -9.39 8.28 21.51
CA ALA A 334 -8.67 7.99 22.76
C ALA A 334 -7.94 9.22 23.31
N PHE A 335 -7.36 10.06 22.46
CA PHE A 335 -6.77 11.32 22.91
C PHE A 335 -7.82 12.28 23.46
N GLU A 336 -8.96 12.43 22.81
CA GLU A 336 -10.06 13.28 23.29
C GLU A 336 -10.50 12.86 24.70
N GLU A 337 -10.67 11.55 24.90
CA GLU A 337 -11.05 10.98 26.20
C GLU A 337 -9.96 11.19 27.26
N ILE A 338 -8.69 10.94 26.93
CA ILE A 338 -7.56 11.16 27.85
C ILE A 338 -7.48 12.64 28.24
N ILE A 339 -7.56 13.56 27.27
CA ILE A 339 -7.48 15.00 27.54
C ILE A 339 -8.65 15.44 28.40
N SER A 340 -9.89 15.02 28.07
CA SER A 340 -11.06 15.39 28.87
C SER A 340 -10.95 14.88 30.30
N ASN A 341 -10.58 13.61 30.50
CA ASN A 341 -10.50 12.99 31.82
C ASN A 341 -9.36 13.56 32.68
N GLU A 342 -8.17 13.75 32.11
CA GLU A 342 -6.99 14.17 32.89
C GLU A 342 -6.90 15.68 33.11
N SER A 343 -7.53 16.50 32.24
CA SER A 343 -7.55 17.96 32.39
C SER A 343 -8.84 18.51 33.02
N GLY A 344 -9.91 17.70 33.08
CA GLY A 344 -11.23 18.10 33.58
C GLY A 344 -12.03 19.00 32.64
N VAL A 345 -11.58 19.19 31.39
CA VAL A 345 -12.30 19.98 30.38
C VAL A 345 -13.39 19.15 29.69
N SER A 346 -14.38 19.83 29.10
CA SER A 346 -15.42 19.14 28.33
C SER A 346 -14.86 18.45 27.08
N SER A 347 -15.58 17.47 26.55
CA SER A 347 -15.21 16.77 25.31
C SER A 347 -14.99 17.73 24.14
N GLU A 348 -15.81 18.78 24.02
CA GLU A 348 -15.68 19.79 22.98
C GLU A 348 -14.37 20.59 23.12
N ALA A 349 -13.99 20.93 24.36
CA ALA A 349 -12.73 21.60 24.63
C ALA A 349 -11.52 20.69 24.37
N ALA A 350 -11.64 19.38 24.63
CA ALA A 350 -10.62 18.38 24.33
C ALA A 350 -10.38 18.24 22.81
N VAL A 351 -11.44 18.25 22.00
CA VAL A 351 -11.34 18.31 20.53
C VAL A 351 -10.62 19.58 20.08
N GLY A 352 -10.94 20.72 20.72
CA GLY A 352 -10.25 21.99 20.47
C GLY A 352 -8.74 21.90 20.73
N TRP A 353 -8.33 21.26 21.81
CA TRP A 353 -6.92 21.03 22.15
C TRP A 353 -6.16 20.29 21.04
N ILE A 354 -6.73 19.21 20.50
CA ILE A 354 -6.07 18.44 19.45
C ILE A 354 -5.98 19.25 18.16
N ARG A 355 -7.02 20.02 17.81
CA ARG A 355 -6.97 20.93 16.65
C ARG A 355 -5.87 21.99 16.78
N GLU A 356 -5.61 22.48 17.99
CA GLU A 356 -4.49 23.39 18.23
C GLU A 356 -3.14 22.70 18.09
N LEU A 357 -3.00 21.43 18.49
CA LEU A 357 -1.80 20.63 18.21
C LEU A 357 -1.59 20.40 16.71
N GLU A 358 -2.64 20.14 15.94
CA GLU A 358 -2.57 20.03 14.48
C GLU A 358 -2.09 21.35 13.85
N LYS A 359 -2.71 22.48 14.21
CA LYS A 359 -2.31 23.81 13.72
C LYS A 359 -0.88 24.17 14.09
N ALA A 360 -0.44 23.78 15.29
CA ALA A 360 0.92 24.00 15.77
C ALA A 360 1.96 23.06 15.12
N GLY A 361 1.55 22.15 14.24
CA GLY A 361 2.44 21.15 13.64
C GLY A 361 3.00 20.19 14.69
N LYS A 362 2.16 19.71 15.60
CA LYS A 362 2.51 18.73 16.64
C LYS A 362 1.69 17.45 16.56
N TYR A 363 0.81 17.32 15.56
CA TYR A 363 0.05 16.09 15.33
C TYR A 363 0.24 15.64 13.88
N TYR A 364 0.82 14.46 13.70
CA TYR A 364 1.21 13.93 12.38
C TYR A 364 0.60 12.56 12.14
N VAL A 365 0.04 12.37 10.94
CA VAL A 365 -0.56 11.09 10.53
C VAL A 365 0.04 10.64 9.20
N GLU A 366 0.55 9.41 9.17
CA GLU A 366 0.95 8.70 7.95
C GLU A 366 0.21 7.36 7.89
N ALA A 367 -0.94 7.35 7.21
CA ALA A 367 -1.79 6.16 7.13
C ALA A 367 -1.96 5.65 5.69
N TRP A 368 -2.07 4.33 5.52
CA TRP A 368 -2.18 3.67 4.21
C TRP A 368 -3.18 2.50 4.23
N SER A 369 -3.71 2.16 3.05
CA SER A 369 -4.67 1.05 2.82
C SER A 369 -4.07 -0.15 2.11
#